data_AF-A0A8X6HEH4-F1
#
_entry.id   AF-A0A8X6HEH4-F1
#
_cell.length_a   1.000
_cell.length_b   1.000
_cell.length_c   1.000
_cell.angle_alpha   90.00
_cell.angle_beta   90.00
_cell.angle_gamma   90.00
#
_symmetry.space_group_name_H-M   'P 1'
#
loop_
_entity.id
_entity.type
_entity.pdbx_description
1 polymer ?
#
loop_
_entity_poly.entity_id
_entity_poly.type
_entity_poly.pdbx_seq_one_letter_code
_entity_poly.pdbx_strand_id
1 'polypeptide(L)'
;MGFKFEKRKRQAVLLERQDIILWRRNYLRKIRNLRQENALTYYLDETWVNEGHSETRVWQDTIIKSSYEASSSNLTVGLTAPKGKGRRLIITHIGSKEGFVRDAADIFIGKKSGDYHEEMDGNPFETWFETIMPKLKLQIIIVMDNAPYHSVKKEKIPTSSWKKSAIQEWLSQKKVVWNQDLIKN
;
A
#
# COMPACT_ATOMS: atom_id res chain seq x y z
N MET A 1 0.13 2.86 -43.82
CA MET A 1 -0.68 2.03 -42.90
C MET A 1 -0.97 2.88 -41.66
N GLY A 2 -2.17 3.47 -41.57
CA GLY A 2 -2.48 4.55 -40.62
C GLY A 2 -2.71 4.08 -39.17
N PHE A 3 -1.65 3.64 -38.50
CA PHE A 3 -1.67 3.22 -37.10
C PHE A 3 -0.39 3.67 -36.40
N LYS A 4 -0.47 4.07 -35.12
CA LYS A 4 0.68 4.52 -34.31
C LYS A 4 0.61 3.97 -32.88
N PHE A 5 1.77 3.65 -32.30
CA PHE A 5 1.89 3.05 -30.96
C PHE A 5 2.74 3.96 -30.04
N GLU A 6 2.11 4.63 -29.07
CA GLU A 6 2.77 5.62 -28.21
C GLU A 6 2.58 5.35 -26.71
N LYS A 7 3.42 5.97 -25.86
CA LYS A 7 3.39 5.85 -24.39
C LYS A 7 3.26 7.22 -23.73
N ARG A 8 2.38 7.36 -22.73
CA ARG A 8 2.37 8.52 -21.83
C ARG A 8 3.68 8.58 -21.02
N LYS A 9 4.41 9.70 -21.09
CA LYS A 9 5.69 9.89 -20.36
C LYS A 9 5.46 10.50 -18.99
N ARG A 10 6.03 9.88 -17.96
CA ARG A 10 6.36 10.51 -16.66
C ARG A 10 7.82 10.18 -16.39
N GLN A 11 8.73 11.14 -16.59
CA GLN A 11 10.13 10.98 -16.21
C GLN A 11 10.27 11.41 -14.76
N ALA A 12 10.42 10.44 -13.87
CA ALA A 12 10.97 10.66 -12.54
C ALA A 12 12.47 10.33 -12.61
N VAL A 13 13.33 11.34 -12.50
CA VAL A 13 14.76 11.12 -12.30
C VAL A 13 14.95 10.65 -10.86
N LEU A 14 15.53 9.46 -10.68
CA LEU A 14 15.79 8.87 -9.36
C LEU A 14 16.94 9.59 -8.65
N LEU A 15 16.64 10.73 -8.04
CA LEU A 15 17.50 11.38 -7.05
C LEU A 15 17.16 10.79 -5.67
N GLU A 16 17.88 9.74 -5.26
CA GLU A 16 17.74 9.19 -3.91
C GLU A 16 18.29 10.17 -2.86
N ARG A 17 17.49 10.45 -1.82
CA ARG A 17 17.88 11.30 -0.70
C ARG A 17 18.88 10.56 0.20
N GLN A 18 19.87 11.27 0.76
CA GLN A 18 21.00 10.64 1.45
C GLN A 18 20.61 9.80 2.69
N ASP A 19 19.56 10.22 3.40
CA ASP A 19 18.95 9.48 4.51
C ASP A 19 18.27 8.18 4.04
N ILE A 20 17.57 8.20 2.90
CA ILE A 20 16.98 7.01 2.27
C ILE A 20 18.09 6.00 1.92
N ILE A 21 19.22 6.46 1.39
CA ILE A 21 20.39 5.61 1.13
C ILE A 21 20.91 4.98 2.44
N LEU A 22 21.01 5.74 3.52
CA LEU A 22 21.44 5.23 4.83
C LEU A 22 20.44 4.21 5.41
N TRP A 23 19.13 4.48 5.33
CA TRP A 23 18.08 3.56 5.76
C TRP A 23 18.11 2.26 4.97
N ARG A 24 18.24 2.33 3.63
CA ARG A 24 18.39 1.14 2.76
C ARG A 24 19.63 0.33 3.13
N ARG A 25 20.77 0.97 3.38
CA ARG A 25 22.02 0.28 3.80
C ARG A 25 21.86 -0.39 5.17
N ASN A 26 21.18 0.24 6.12
CA ASN A 26 20.93 -0.32 7.44
C ASN A 26 19.93 -1.49 7.39
N TYR A 27 18.84 -1.36 6.63
CA TYR A 27 17.91 -2.44 6.35
C TYR A 27 18.61 -3.66 5.72
N LEU A 28 19.41 -3.44 4.66
CA LEU A 28 20.13 -4.50 3.95
C LEU A 28 21.14 -5.25 4.84
N ARG A 29 21.80 -4.55 5.79
CA ARG A 29 22.63 -5.20 6.83
C ARG A 29 21.79 -6.02 7.79
N LYS A 30 20.72 -5.44 8.36
CA LYS A 30 19.86 -6.11 9.34
C LYS A 30 19.21 -7.37 8.76
N ILE A 31 18.61 -7.29 7.57
CA ILE A 31 17.97 -8.43 6.92
C ILE A 31 18.97 -9.51 6.47
N ARG A 32 20.23 -9.13 6.17
CA ARG A 32 21.30 -10.11 5.91
C ARG A 32 21.62 -10.91 7.17
N ASN A 33 21.81 -10.25 8.31
CA ASN A 33 22.13 -10.93 9.57
C ASN A 33 20.99 -11.86 10.00
N LEU A 34 19.74 -11.38 10.00
CA LEU A 34 18.57 -12.18 10.36
C LEU A 34 18.40 -13.42 9.45
N ARG A 35 18.75 -13.33 8.17
CA ARG A 35 18.75 -14.48 7.25
C ARG A 35 19.89 -15.49 7.52
N GLN A 36 20.98 -15.08 8.17
CA GLN A 36 22.06 -15.99 8.59
C GLN A 36 21.66 -16.81 9.83
N GLU A 37 20.73 -16.30 10.64
CA GLU A 37 20.14 -17.01 11.79
C GLU A 37 19.12 -18.11 11.38
N ASN A 38 19.06 -18.45 10.08
CA ASN A 38 18.18 -19.45 9.46
C ASN A 38 16.66 -19.22 9.66
N ALA A 39 16.26 -18.05 10.14
CA ALA A 39 14.86 -17.69 10.32
C ALA A 39 14.12 -17.55 8.98
N LEU A 40 12.92 -18.13 8.87
CA LEU A 40 12.14 -18.09 7.64
C LEU A 40 11.56 -16.67 7.44
N THR A 41 11.96 -16.01 6.36
CA THR A 41 11.45 -14.68 6.03
C THR A 41 10.12 -14.78 5.27
N TYR A 42 9.09 -14.17 5.84
CA TYR A 42 7.82 -13.88 5.19
C TYR A 42 7.78 -12.41 4.75
N TYR A 43 7.21 -12.18 3.57
CA TYR A 43 6.92 -10.88 3.01
C TYR A 43 5.41 -10.75 2.91
N LEU A 44 4.86 -9.63 3.39
CA LEU A 44 3.50 -9.21 3.10
C LEU A 44 3.54 -7.86 2.39
N ASP A 45 2.58 -7.66 1.50
CA ASP A 45 2.39 -6.45 0.72
C ASP A 45 0.92 -6.39 0.26
N GLU A 46 0.47 -5.21 -0.12
CA GLU A 46 -0.87 -4.98 -0.63
C GLU A 46 -0.86 -4.47 -2.07
N THR A 47 -1.78 -5.00 -2.87
CA THR A 47 -1.92 -4.62 -4.27
C THR A 47 -3.37 -4.41 -4.65
N TRP A 48 -3.61 -3.73 -5.78
CA TRP A 48 -4.96 -3.42 -6.24
C TRP A 48 -5.10 -3.54 -7.75
N VAL A 49 -6.21 -4.13 -8.17
CA VAL A 49 -6.68 -4.16 -9.57
C VAL A 49 -7.87 -3.24 -9.70
N ASN A 50 -7.89 -2.43 -10.76
CA ASN A 50 -9.02 -1.54 -11.07
C ASN A 50 -9.94 -2.24 -12.07
N GLU A 51 -11.27 -2.13 -11.95
CA GLU A 51 -12.20 -2.71 -12.94
C GLU A 51 -11.97 -2.19 -14.36
N GLY A 52 -11.59 -0.91 -14.49
CA GLY A 52 -11.20 -0.27 -15.74
C GLY A 52 -9.72 -0.40 -16.09
N HIS A 53 -8.99 -1.39 -15.55
CA HIS A 53 -7.61 -1.63 -15.93
C HIS A 53 -7.54 -2.04 -17.40
N SER A 54 -6.85 -1.23 -18.19
CA SER A 54 -6.74 -1.36 -19.64
C SER A 54 -5.31 -1.04 -20.07
N GLU A 55 -4.88 -1.61 -21.19
CA GLU A 55 -3.53 -1.43 -21.69
C GLU A 55 -3.21 0.04 -21.97
N THR A 56 -2.05 0.50 -21.47
CA THR A 56 -1.63 1.91 -21.61
C THR A 56 -1.21 2.28 -23.04
N ARG A 57 -1.15 1.29 -23.94
CA ARG A 57 -0.92 1.45 -25.37
C ARG A 57 -1.87 0.53 -26.12
N VAL A 58 -2.64 1.09 -27.04
CA VAL A 58 -3.50 0.35 -27.96
C VAL A 58 -3.18 0.75 -29.39
N TRP A 59 -3.42 -0.14 -30.34
CA TRP A 59 -3.36 0.21 -31.75
C TRP A 59 -4.57 1.09 -32.09
N GLN A 60 -4.33 2.37 -32.36
CA GLN A 60 -5.38 3.32 -32.74
C GLN A 60 -5.34 3.55 -34.25
N ASP A 61 -6.49 3.33 -34.90
CA ASP A 61 -6.72 3.67 -36.30
C ASP A 61 -6.70 5.20 -36.47
N THR A 62 -5.93 5.69 -37.44
CA THR A 62 -5.83 7.14 -37.76
C THR A 62 -6.59 7.54 -39.02
N ILE A 63 -7.27 6.60 -39.67
CA ILE A 63 -8.03 6.76 -40.91
C ILE A 63 -9.48 7.09 -40.56
N ILE A 64 -10.09 6.29 -39.68
CA ILE A 64 -11.47 6.48 -39.21
C ILE A 64 -11.51 7.55 -38.10
N LYS A 65 -12.27 8.63 -38.31
CA LYS A 65 -12.34 9.79 -37.40
C LYS A 65 -13.54 9.78 -36.46
N SER A 66 -14.55 8.94 -36.73
CA SER A 66 -15.75 8.84 -35.90
C SER A 66 -16.37 7.43 -35.88
N SER A 67 -17.15 7.13 -34.85
CA SER A 67 -17.96 5.90 -34.77
C SER A 67 -19.05 5.84 -35.85
N TYR A 68 -19.53 6.99 -36.33
CA TYR A 68 -20.49 7.07 -37.44
C TYR A 68 -19.84 6.62 -38.76
N GLU A 69 -18.66 7.18 -39.09
CA GLU A 69 -17.87 6.81 -40.27
C GLU A 69 -17.45 5.33 -40.26
N ALA A 70 -17.12 4.79 -39.08
CA ALA A 70 -16.91 3.35 -38.90
C ALA A 70 -18.17 2.55 -39.29
N SER A 71 -19.30 2.88 -38.67
CA SER A 71 -20.59 2.18 -38.86
C SER A 71 -21.07 2.21 -40.31
N SER A 72 -21.02 3.39 -40.96
CA SER A 72 -21.36 3.56 -42.38
C SER A 72 -20.45 2.76 -43.32
N SER A 73 -19.27 2.34 -42.86
CA SER A 73 -18.30 1.54 -43.61
C SER A 73 -18.32 0.05 -43.21
N ASN A 74 -19.26 -0.40 -42.37
CA ASN A 74 -19.29 -1.72 -41.72
C ASN A 74 -18.01 -2.05 -40.89
N LEU A 75 -17.35 -1.02 -40.36
CA LEU A 75 -16.17 -1.13 -39.51
C LEU A 75 -16.52 -0.80 -38.05
N THR A 76 -15.67 -1.24 -37.13
CA THR A 76 -15.79 -0.99 -35.69
C THR A 76 -14.57 -0.22 -35.18
N VAL A 77 -14.80 0.74 -34.28
CA VAL A 77 -13.74 1.53 -33.62
C VAL A 77 -12.98 0.75 -32.53
N GLY A 78 -13.23 -0.56 -32.41
CA GLY A 78 -12.64 -1.41 -31.38
C GLY A 78 -13.35 -1.33 -30.03
N LEU A 79 -12.72 -1.88 -29.00
CA LEU A 79 -13.23 -1.83 -27.63
C LEU A 79 -13.15 -0.39 -27.09
N THR A 80 -14.29 0.16 -26.69
CA THR A 80 -14.36 1.46 -26.01
C THR A 80 -13.52 1.43 -24.74
N ALA A 81 -12.57 2.34 -24.60
CA ALA A 81 -11.79 2.49 -23.37
C ALA A 81 -12.74 2.70 -22.16
N PRO A 82 -12.48 2.07 -21.00
CA PRO A 82 -13.35 2.21 -19.84
C PRO A 82 -13.42 3.68 -19.41
N LYS A 83 -14.65 4.18 -19.16
CA LYS A 83 -14.95 5.60 -18.86
C LYS A 83 -14.27 6.14 -17.59
N GLY A 84 -13.62 5.28 -16.82
CA GLY A 84 -12.83 5.59 -15.64
C GLY A 84 -12.25 4.30 -15.05
N LYS A 85 -11.49 4.42 -13.94
CA LYS A 85 -10.86 3.24 -13.30
C LYS A 85 -11.87 2.24 -12.69
N GLY A 86 -13.11 2.64 -12.44
CA GLY A 86 -14.11 1.79 -11.76
C GLY A 86 -13.81 1.58 -10.28
N ARG A 87 -14.34 0.50 -9.69
CA ARG A 87 -13.99 0.05 -8.33
C ARG A 87 -12.60 -0.59 -8.31
N ARG A 88 -12.06 -0.79 -7.11
CA ARG A 88 -10.81 -1.51 -6.87
C ARG A 88 -11.10 -2.86 -6.23
N LEU A 89 -10.45 -3.91 -6.70
CA LEU A 89 -10.21 -5.12 -5.94
C LEU A 89 -8.88 -4.94 -5.22
N ILE A 90 -8.89 -4.96 -3.89
CA ILE A 90 -7.71 -4.89 -3.03
C ILE A 90 -7.36 -6.32 -2.63
N ILE A 91 -6.05 -6.61 -2.60
CA ILE A 91 -5.50 -7.93 -2.28
C ILE A 91 -4.35 -7.73 -1.30
N THR A 92 -4.49 -8.30 -0.10
CA THR A 92 -3.44 -8.38 0.93
C THR A 92 -3.01 -9.83 1.06
N HIS A 93 -1.71 -10.11 1.00
CA HIS A 93 -1.23 -11.50 1.12
C HIS A 93 0.18 -11.57 1.72
N ILE A 94 0.41 -12.61 2.54
CA ILE A 94 1.73 -12.99 3.05
C ILE A 94 2.29 -14.24 2.36
N GLY A 95 3.60 -14.28 2.09
CA GLY A 95 4.29 -15.41 1.47
C GLY A 95 5.78 -15.46 1.80
N SER A 96 6.44 -16.59 1.54
CA SER A 96 7.86 -16.81 1.79
C SER A 96 8.56 -17.46 0.59
N LYS A 97 9.83 -17.84 0.74
CA LYS A 97 10.56 -18.67 -0.26
C LYS A 97 9.88 -20.03 -0.54
N GLU A 98 8.99 -20.48 0.33
CA GLU A 98 8.24 -21.74 0.20
C GLU A 98 6.87 -21.54 -0.51
N GLY A 99 6.53 -20.30 -0.87
CA GLY A 99 5.25 -19.93 -1.47
C GLY A 99 4.35 -19.14 -0.51
N PHE A 100 3.11 -18.94 -0.95
CA PHE A 100 2.08 -18.22 -0.21
C PHE A 100 1.54 -19.03 0.97
N VAL A 101 1.22 -18.35 2.08
CA VAL A 101 0.56 -19.01 3.22
C VAL A 101 -0.85 -19.43 2.82
N ARG A 102 -1.21 -20.68 3.07
CA ARG A 102 -2.52 -21.22 2.69
C ARG A 102 -3.63 -20.46 3.42
N ASP A 103 -4.70 -20.13 2.69
CA ASP A 103 -5.89 -19.45 3.21
C ASP A 103 -5.54 -18.12 3.91
N ALA A 104 -4.54 -17.39 3.40
CA ALA A 104 -4.06 -16.10 3.93
C ALA A 104 -4.35 -14.89 3.04
N ALA A 105 -4.86 -15.10 1.83
CA ALA A 105 -5.30 -14.03 0.95
C ALA A 105 -6.52 -13.32 1.58
N ASP A 106 -6.40 -12.02 1.85
CA ASP A 106 -7.55 -11.16 2.07
C ASP A 106 -7.83 -10.37 0.79
N ILE A 107 -9.08 -10.42 0.34
CA ILE A 107 -9.51 -9.93 -0.98
C ILE A 107 -10.87 -9.26 -0.82
N PHE A 108 -10.92 -7.94 -1.02
CA PHE A 108 -12.15 -7.17 -0.88
C PHE A 108 -12.28 -6.07 -1.94
N ILE A 109 -13.51 -5.60 -2.14
CA ILE A 109 -13.80 -4.51 -3.07
C ILE A 109 -13.82 -3.19 -2.31
N GLY A 110 -12.97 -2.26 -2.75
CA GLY A 110 -12.86 -0.91 -2.20
C GLY A 110 -14.16 -0.10 -2.32
N LYS A 111 -14.50 0.62 -1.25
CA LYS A 111 -15.69 1.49 -1.17
C LYS A 111 -15.28 2.90 -1.57
N LYS A 112 -15.73 3.35 -2.76
CA LYS A 112 -15.58 4.74 -3.26
C LYS A 112 -15.82 5.80 -2.15
N SER A 113 -15.13 6.95 -2.10
CA SER A 113 -14.38 7.65 -3.16
C SER A 113 -13.31 8.61 -2.63
N GLY A 114 -12.14 8.65 -3.27
CA GLY A 114 -11.21 9.79 -3.18
C GLY A 114 -9.82 9.37 -2.72
N ASP A 115 -9.69 9.10 -1.42
CA ASP A 115 -8.42 8.71 -0.81
C ASP A 115 -8.19 7.18 -0.93
N TYR A 116 -6.93 6.78 -1.05
CA TYR A 116 -6.47 5.40 -0.96
C TYR A 116 -6.33 4.95 0.50
N HIS A 117 -6.01 5.88 1.41
CA HIS A 117 -5.73 5.57 2.81
C HIS A 117 -6.98 5.35 3.67
N GLU A 118 -8.19 5.64 3.17
CA GLU A 118 -9.45 5.33 3.86
C GLU A 118 -9.89 3.86 3.68
N GLU A 119 -9.36 3.15 2.67
CA GLU A 119 -9.70 1.75 2.40
C GLU A 119 -8.85 0.77 3.22
N MET A 120 -7.73 1.23 3.81
CA MET A 120 -6.78 0.45 4.62
C MET A 120 -6.63 1.05 6.03
N ASP A 121 -7.32 0.46 7.01
CA ASP A 121 -7.22 0.83 8.43
C ASP A 121 -6.40 -0.23 9.21
N GLY A 122 -5.86 0.17 10.36
CA GLY A 122 -5.08 -0.72 11.22
C GLY A 122 -5.91 -1.81 11.87
N ASN A 123 -7.18 -1.57 12.22
CA ASN A 123 -8.00 -2.59 12.89
C ASN A 123 -8.31 -3.80 11.96
N PRO A 124 -8.73 -3.61 10.69
CA PRO A 124 -8.83 -4.73 9.73
C PRO A 124 -7.51 -5.45 9.50
N PHE A 125 -6.40 -4.70 9.36
CA PHE A 125 -5.07 -5.30 9.18
C PHE A 125 -4.65 -6.16 10.38
N GLU A 126 -4.80 -5.65 11.61
CA GLU A 126 -4.51 -6.38 12.85
C GLU A 126 -5.39 -7.64 12.95
N THR A 127 -6.69 -7.52 12.70
CA THR A 127 -7.64 -8.65 12.71
C THR A 127 -7.25 -9.73 11.70
N TRP A 128 -6.90 -9.34 10.46
CA TRP A 128 -6.41 -10.28 9.45
C TRP A 128 -5.12 -10.95 9.92
N PHE A 129 -4.14 -10.17 10.39
CA PHE A 129 -2.83 -10.63 10.79
C PHE A 129 -2.88 -11.59 11.99
N GLU A 130 -3.80 -11.39 12.94
CA GLU A 130 -4.10 -12.35 14.01
C GLU A 130 -4.51 -13.73 13.46
N THR A 131 -5.25 -13.80 12.34
CA THR A 131 -5.57 -15.09 11.69
C THR A 131 -4.39 -15.72 10.96
N ILE A 132 -3.37 -14.92 10.63
CA ILE A 132 -2.16 -15.36 9.92
C ILE A 132 -1.12 -15.90 10.89
N MET A 133 -0.92 -15.24 12.03
CA MET A 133 0.14 -15.59 13.00
C MET A 133 0.19 -17.09 13.38
N PRO A 134 -0.94 -17.80 13.65
CA PRO A 134 -0.93 -19.24 13.93
C PRO A 134 -0.54 -20.14 12.75
N LYS A 135 -0.57 -19.63 11.52
CA LYS A 135 -0.23 -20.35 10.27
C LYS A 135 1.26 -20.23 9.90
N LEU A 136 2.01 -19.37 10.59
CA LEU A 136 3.43 -19.16 10.33
C LEU A 136 4.28 -20.16 11.13
N LYS A 137 5.50 -20.44 10.63
CA LYS A 137 6.46 -21.29 11.37
C LYS A 137 7.00 -20.56 12.62
N LEU A 138 7.69 -21.30 13.48
CA LEU A 138 8.52 -20.70 14.54
C LEU A 138 9.79 -20.08 13.93
N GLN A 139 10.39 -19.13 14.64
CA GLN A 139 11.62 -18.41 14.23
C GLN A 139 11.50 -17.77 12.84
N ILE A 140 10.66 -16.73 12.78
CA ILE A 140 10.32 -16.03 11.53
C ILE A 140 10.78 -14.58 11.54
N ILE A 141 10.96 -14.04 10.34
CA ILE A 141 11.11 -12.61 10.09
C ILE A 141 9.93 -12.19 9.25
N ILE A 142 9.22 -11.15 9.67
CA ILE A 142 8.13 -10.55 8.88
C ILE A 142 8.65 -9.25 8.29
N VAL A 143 8.49 -9.09 6.98
CA VAL A 143 8.85 -7.91 6.22
C VAL A 143 7.59 -7.35 5.58
N MET A 144 7.32 -6.08 5.89
CA MET A 144 6.26 -5.26 5.32
C MET A 144 6.84 -3.88 5.01
N ASP A 145 6.06 -3.03 4.35
CA ASP A 145 6.45 -1.64 4.12
C ASP A 145 6.29 -0.81 5.43
N ASN A 146 6.37 0.52 5.33
CA ASN A 146 6.18 1.42 6.49
C ASN A 146 4.92 2.28 6.33
N ALA A 147 3.80 1.67 5.90
CA ALA A 147 2.50 2.32 5.90
C ALA A 147 2.03 2.64 7.34
N PRO A 148 1.37 3.79 7.57
CA PRO A 148 0.94 4.18 8.92
C PRO A 148 0.02 3.17 9.62
N TYR A 149 -0.82 2.45 8.86
CA TYR A 149 -1.77 1.46 9.41
C TYR A 149 -1.09 0.19 9.93
N HIS A 150 0.13 -0.16 9.50
CA HIS A 150 0.91 -1.26 10.08
C HIS A 150 1.49 -0.95 11.47
N SER A 151 1.47 0.31 11.90
CA SER A 151 2.10 0.78 13.14
C SER A 151 1.13 1.56 14.02
N VAL A 152 -0.15 1.16 14.04
CA VAL A 152 -1.15 1.75 14.94
C VAL A 152 -0.76 1.51 16.40
N LYS A 153 -0.82 2.57 17.19
CA LYS A 153 -0.53 2.50 18.62
C LYS A 153 -1.76 2.04 19.38
N LYS A 154 -1.64 0.96 20.14
CA LYS A 154 -2.67 0.44 21.07
C LYS A 154 -3.27 1.51 21.99
N GLU A 155 -2.50 2.54 22.30
CA GLU A 155 -3.00 3.73 22.98
C GLU A 155 -2.54 5.02 22.33
N LYS A 156 -3.38 6.05 22.45
CA LYS A 156 -3.09 7.38 21.93
C LYS A 156 -2.11 8.08 22.87
N ILE A 157 -0.83 8.07 22.51
CA ILE A 157 0.22 8.81 23.22
C ILE A 157 0.00 10.33 23.00
N PRO A 158 0.16 11.18 24.03
CA PRO A 158 0.00 12.62 23.89
C PRO A 158 0.99 13.25 22.91
N THR A 159 0.52 14.28 22.21
CA THR A 159 1.29 15.07 21.25
C THR A 159 1.29 16.56 21.64
N SER A 160 2.13 17.38 21.01
CA SER A 160 2.15 18.84 21.24
C SER A 160 0.82 19.54 20.98
N SER A 161 -0.16 18.91 20.31
CA SER A 161 -1.52 19.46 20.14
C SER A 161 -2.48 19.28 21.34
N TRP A 162 -2.21 18.41 22.33
CA TRP A 162 -3.20 17.87 23.31
C TRP A 162 -3.83 18.81 24.38
N LYS A 163 -3.75 20.15 24.30
CA LYS A 163 -3.78 21.05 25.51
C LYS A 163 -2.69 20.63 26.53
N LYS A 164 -2.68 21.15 27.77
CA LYS A 164 -1.71 20.78 28.84
C LYS A 164 -2.29 19.79 29.87
N SER A 165 -3.54 20.01 30.30
CA SER A 165 -4.20 19.17 31.31
C SER A 165 -4.34 17.70 30.91
N ALA A 166 -4.70 17.40 29.66
CA ALA A 166 -4.82 16.01 29.20
C ALA A 166 -3.46 15.29 29.08
N ILE A 167 -2.36 16.03 28.88
CA ILE A 167 -0.99 15.48 28.94
C ILE A 167 -0.66 15.11 30.39
N GLN A 168 -0.93 16.03 31.33
CA GLN A 168 -0.72 15.82 32.77
C GLN A 168 -1.53 14.63 33.30
N GLU A 169 -2.81 14.52 32.90
CA GLU A 169 -3.67 13.40 33.25
C GLU A 169 -3.11 12.07 32.72
N TRP A 170 -2.72 12.02 31.45
CA TRP A 170 -2.11 10.81 30.87
C TRP A 170 -0.82 10.42 31.58
N LEU A 171 0.06 11.37 31.90
CA LEU A 171 1.29 11.11 32.67
C LEU A 171 0.98 10.55 34.07
N SER A 172 -0.01 11.10 34.76
CA SER A 172 -0.48 10.58 36.06
C SER A 172 -1.06 9.17 35.93
N GLN A 173 -1.89 8.89 34.92
CA GLN A 173 -2.42 7.55 34.64
C GLN A 173 -1.28 6.53 34.36
N LYS A 174 -0.20 6.99 33.73
CA LYS A 174 1.02 6.20 33.49
C LYS A 174 2.01 6.17 34.65
N LYS A 175 1.71 6.80 35.78
CA LYS A 175 2.59 6.94 36.96
C LYS A 175 3.96 7.56 36.62
N VAL A 176 4.01 8.41 35.58
CA VAL A 176 5.19 9.19 35.22
C VAL A 176 5.21 10.45 36.07
N VAL A 177 6.34 10.74 36.73
CA VAL A 177 6.49 11.94 37.56
C VAL A 177 6.55 13.19 36.67
N TRP A 178 5.77 14.22 37.01
CA TRP A 178 5.75 15.50 36.31
C TRP A 178 5.51 16.65 37.30
N ASN A 179 5.89 17.88 36.93
CA ASN A 179 5.67 19.08 37.74
C ASN A 179 4.68 20.04 37.04
N GLN A 180 3.83 20.73 37.82
CA GLN A 180 2.90 21.78 37.40
C GLN A 180 3.59 22.86 36.55
N ASP A 181 4.85 23.16 36.87
CA ASP A 181 5.65 24.22 36.22
C ASP A 181 6.11 23.87 34.79
N LEU A 182 5.98 22.61 34.35
CA LEU A 182 6.40 22.21 33.01
C LEU A 182 5.64 22.99 31.94
N ILE A 183 6.38 23.74 31.12
CA ILE A 183 5.84 24.53 30.03
C ILE A 183 5.57 23.60 28.84
N LYS A 184 4.42 23.80 28.21
CA LYS A 184 4.06 23.12 26.96
C LYS A 184 4.27 24.09 25.81
N ASN A 185 5.33 23.86 25.04
CA ASN A 185 5.65 24.58 23.81
C ASN A 185 4.77 24.12 22.64
#